data_AF-A0A7C7WE40-F1
#
_entry.id   AF-A0A7C7WE40-F1
#
_cell.length_a   1.000
_cell.length_b   1.000
_cell.length_c   1.000
_cell.angle_alpha   90.00
_cell.angle_beta   90.00
_cell.angle_gamma   90.00
#
_symmetry.space_group_name_H-M   'P 1'
#
loop_
_entity.id
_entity.type
_entity.pdbx_description
1 polymer ?
#
loop_
_entity_poly.entity_id
_entity_poly.type
_entity_poly.pdbx_seq_one_letter_code
_entity_poly.pdbx_strand_id
1 'polypeptide(L)'
;MKHVIEPQLSIQRVTAIDNFDQIVQLEGTDSIVGNVTQIRYALNNRLYARRAEGGGPSVAQEILTVTLDQSYYTDENAAQFDRQFRTSFQGQSSAPTKFSPVAITARANPTNLLSGTFRAEYDTQFWAFRTIGADANIEIGGWLQQTTGWSQRRFVDGLSGFDVRDNLDHYLNSFTNLKTADDRIGGVYQFNYDILGGRYLQQRIVWYYNAQCCGVAFEYQSYNLEGLGARVRVPQDRRFNLSFTLAGLGTFSNMLGAFGVGTGAGELR
;
A
#
# COMPACT_ATOMS: atom_id res chain seq x y z
N MET A 1 -11.85 1.28 -29.45
CA MET A 1 -12.06 1.16 -27.99
C MET A 1 -13.53 1.28 -27.69
N LYS A 2 -14.00 0.66 -26.60
CA LYS A 2 -15.38 0.79 -26.10
C LYS A 2 -15.31 1.14 -24.61
N HIS A 3 -16.15 2.05 -24.15
CA HIS A 3 -16.35 2.26 -22.71
C HIS A 3 -17.77 1.83 -22.31
N VAL A 4 -17.94 1.43 -21.05
CA VAL A 4 -19.21 1.06 -20.43
C VAL A 4 -19.32 1.82 -19.11
N ILE A 5 -20.45 2.51 -18.92
CA ILE A 5 -20.73 3.29 -17.71
C ILE A 5 -21.86 2.59 -16.96
N GLU A 6 -21.60 2.20 -15.71
CA GLU A 6 -22.48 1.41 -14.86
C GLU A 6 -22.77 2.19 -13.56
N PRO A 7 -23.88 2.95 -13.50
CA PRO A 7 -24.31 3.56 -12.24
C PRO A 7 -24.86 2.49 -11.29
N GLN A 8 -24.62 2.67 -10.00
CA GLN A 8 -25.10 1.79 -8.94
C GLN A 8 -25.67 2.62 -7.79
N LEU A 9 -26.77 2.15 -7.22
CA LEU A 9 -27.41 2.72 -6.05
C LEU A 9 -27.73 1.57 -5.08
N SER A 10 -27.33 1.72 -3.82
CA SER A 10 -27.67 0.81 -2.73
C SER A 10 -28.26 1.61 -1.57
N ILE A 11 -29.28 1.05 -0.93
CA ILE A 11 -29.91 1.63 0.25
C ILE A 11 -29.91 0.56 1.34
N GLN A 12 -29.35 0.91 2.50
CA GLN A 12 -29.29 0.05 3.66
C GLN A 12 -29.86 0.78 4.88
N ARG A 13 -30.65 0.07 5.70
CA ARG A 13 -31.17 0.57 6.97
C ARG A 13 -30.61 -0.27 8.11
N VAL A 14 -30.00 0.39 9.09
CA VAL A 14 -29.63 -0.20 10.38
C VAL A 14 -30.68 0.22 11.41
N THR A 15 -31.24 -0.75 12.12
CA THR A 15 -32.23 -0.50 13.19
C THR A 15 -31.58 0.17 14.40
N ALA A 16 -32.39 0.66 15.34
CA ALA A 16 -31.89 1.30 16.55
C ALA A 16 -31.00 0.36 17.38
N ILE A 17 -30.02 0.96 18.06
CA ILE A 17 -29.15 0.33 19.04
C ILE A 17 -29.18 1.26 20.26
N ASP A 18 -29.94 0.88 21.29
CA ASP A 18 -30.32 1.79 22.38
C ASP A 18 -29.18 2.10 23.36
N ASN A 19 -28.12 1.31 23.35
CA ASN A 19 -27.01 1.39 24.29
C ASN A 19 -25.66 1.72 23.61
N PHE A 20 -25.67 2.30 22.40
CA PHE A 20 -24.46 2.57 21.61
C PHE A 20 -23.36 3.30 22.44
N ASP A 21 -23.74 4.36 23.16
CA ASP A 21 -22.81 5.15 23.99
C ASP A 21 -22.25 4.40 25.21
N GLN A 22 -22.83 3.24 25.55
CA GLN A 22 -22.36 2.37 26.64
C GLN A 22 -21.44 1.25 26.12
N ILE A 23 -21.34 1.08 24.80
CA ILE A 23 -20.47 0.07 24.19
C ILE A 23 -19.06 0.63 24.13
N VAL A 24 -18.14 -0.05 24.81
CA VAL A 24 -16.70 0.23 24.69
C VAL A 24 -16.27 -0.14 23.27
N GLN A 25 -15.70 0.84 22.55
CA GLN A 25 -15.29 0.70 21.16
C GLN A 25 -13.96 -0.06 21.08
N LEU A 26 -14.02 -1.40 21.00
CA LEU A 26 -12.82 -2.26 20.94
C LEU A 26 -12.57 -2.77 19.53
N GLU A 27 -13.64 -3.16 18.86
CA GLU A 27 -13.60 -3.68 17.50
C GLU A 27 -14.67 -3.00 16.65
N GLY A 28 -14.63 -3.27 15.36
CA GLY A 28 -15.47 -2.49 14.46
C GLY A 28 -16.97 -2.73 14.66
N THR A 29 -17.41 -3.90 15.15
CA THR A 29 -18.85 -4.18 15.38
C THR A 29 -19.43 -3.31 16.49
N ASP A 30 -18.58 -2.82 17.39
CA ASP A 30 -18.95 -1.91 18.47
C ASP A 30 -19.26 -0.50 17.95
N SER A 31 -18.74 -0.15 16.77
CA SER A 31 -18.84 1.18 16.17
C SER A 31 -19.97 1.33 15.15
N ILE A 32 -20.93 0.40 15.14
CA ILE A 32 -22.10 0.46 14.25
C ILE A 32 -23.13 1.41 14.85
N VAL A 33 -23.34 2.55 14.19
CA VAL A 33 -24.37 3.52 14.60
C VAL A 33 -25.75 3.00 14.22
N GLY A 34 -26.63 2.87 15.22
CA GLY A 34 -28.02 2.43 15.05
C GLY A 34 -28.92 3.53 14.50
N ASN A 35 -30.12 3.15 14.04
CA ASN A 35 -31.15 4.07 13.54
C ASN A 35 -30.74 4.88 12.28
N VAL A 36 -29.77 4.37 11.51
CA VAL A 36 -29.20 5.05 10.33
C VAL A 36 -29.69 4.43 9.03
N THR A 37 -30.07 5.25 8.06
CA THR A 37 -30.20 4.85 6.65
C THR A 37 -28.97 5.34 5.89
N GLN A 38 -28.26 4.41 5.25
CA GLN A 38 -27.16 4.67 4.34
C GLN A 38 -27.65 4.57 2.90
N ILE A 39 -27.37 5.59 2.10
CA ILE A 39 -27.59 5.62 0.65
C ILE A 39 -26.22 5.70 -0.01
N ARG A 40 -25.81 4.64 -0.68
CA ARG A 40 -24.53 4.55 -1.38
C ARG A 40 -24.76 4.66 -2.88
N TYR A 41 -24.04 5.56 -3.53
CA TYR A 41 -24.07 5.73 -4.98
C TYR A 41 -22.67 5.58 -5.54
N ALA A 42 -22.57 4.80 -6.62
CA ALA A 42 -21.32 4.55 -7.30
C ALA A 42 -21.46 4.68 -8.82
N LEU A 43 -20.37 5.04 -9.47
CA LEU A 43 -20.23 5.07 -10.92
C LEU A 43 -19.01 4.25 -11.31
N ASN A 44 -19.22 3.16 -12.03
CA ASN A 44 -18.14 2.38 -12.61
C ASN A 44 -18.01 2.69 -14.10
N ASN A 45 -16.82 3.08 -14.54
CA ASN A 45 -16.49 3.25 -15.95
C ASN A 45 -15.42 2.25 -16.35
N ARG A 46 -15.78 1.35 -17.26
CA ARG A 46 -14.91 0.28 -17.76
C ARG A 46 -14.52 0.57 -19.20
N LEU A 47 -13.23 0.58 -19.49
CA LEU A 47 -12.66 0.77 -20.82
C LEU A 47 -12.12 -0.55 -21.36
N TYR A 48 -12.57 -0.90 -22.56
CA TYR A 48 -12.20 -2.10 -23.28
C TYR A 48 -11.38 -1.76 -24.54
N ALA A 49 -10.29 -2.51 -24.73
CA ALA A 49 -9.51 -2.51 -25.97
C ALA A 49 -9.58 -3.89 -26.62
N ARG A 50 -9.53 -3.92 -27.96
CA ARG A 50 -9.36 -5.18 -28.70
C ARG A 50 -7.89 -5.54 -28.69
N ARG A 51 -7.56 -6.77 -28.30
CA ARG A 51 -6.19 -7.31 -28.36
C ARG A 51 -6.17 -8.61 -29.13
N ALA A 52 -5.20 -8.74 -30.03
CA ALA A 52 -4.86 -10.01 -30.65
C ALA A 52 -3.73 -10.63 -29.82
N GLU A 53 -3.94 -11.84 -29.31
CA GLU A 53 -2.90 -12.64 -28.68
C GLU A 53 -2.60 -13.85 -29.56
N GLY A 54 -1.32 -14.15 -29.77
CA GLY A 54 -0.88 -15.40 -30.40
C GLY A 54 -1.42 -15.66 -31.82
N GLY A 55 -1.65 -14.62 -32.64
CA GLY A 55 -2.13 -14.77 -34.02
C GLY A 55 -3.61 -15.15 -34.16
N GLY A 56 -4.35 -15.25 -33.05
CA GLY A 56 -5.79 -15.48 -33.04
C GLY A 56 -6.64 -14.22 -33.30
N PRO A 57 -7.97 -14.37 -33.40
CA PRO A 57 -8.89 -13.25 -33.55
C PRO A 57 -8.80 -12.31 -32.34
N SER A 58 -8.93 -11.00 -32.58
CA SER A 58 -8.86 -10.02 -31.49
C SER A 58 -10.06 -10.13 -30.55
N VAL A 59 -9.80 -10.29 -29.25
CA VAL A 59 -10.82 -10.30 -28.19
C VAL A 59 -10.86 -8.95 -27.46
N ALA A 60 -12.03 -8.57 -26.97
CA ALA A 60 -12.17 -7.38 -26.15
C ALA A 60 -11.70 -7.69 -24.72
N GLN A 61 -10.67 -7.00 -24.27
CA GLN A 61 -10.15 -7.09 -22.90
C GLN A 61 -10.37 -5.76 -22.18
N GLU A 62 -10.72 -5.82 -20.90
CA GLU A 62 -10.80 -4.66 -20.01
C GLU A 62 -9.39 -4.17 -19.69
N ILE A 63 -9.13 -2.88 -19.91
CA ILE A 63 -7.79 -2.30 -19.75
C ILE A 63 -7.74 -1.23 -18.66
N LEU A 64 -8.89 -0.67 -18.29
CA LEU A 64 -9.01 0.33 -17.24
C LEU A 64 -10.42 0.27 -16.68
N THR A 65 -10.53 0.26 -15.35
CA THR A 65 -11.79 0.43 -14.63
C THR A 65 -11.62 1.52 -13.61
N VAL A 66 -12.48 2.54 -13.66
CA VAL A 66 -12.54 3.65 -12.71
C VAL A 66 -13.86 3.56 -11.95
N THR A 67 -13.78 3.46 -10.64
CA THR A 67 -14.92 3.46 -9.72
C THR A 67 -14.88 4.74 -8.90
N LEU A 68 -15.98 5.48 -8.93
CA LEU A 68 -16.27 6.57 -8.01
C LEU A 68 -17.37 6.10 -7.06
N ASP A 69 -17.21 6.28 -5.77
CA ASP A 69 -18.14 5.79 -4.75
C ASP A 69 -18.27 6.79 -3.60
N GLN A 70 -19.50 7.04 -3.16
CA GLN A 70 -19.77 7.90 -2.01
C GLN A 70 -21.05 7.44 -1.31
N SER A 71 -21.08 7.62 0.00
CA SER A 71 -22.21 7.31 0.86
C SER A 71 -22.78 8.57 1.49
N TYR A 72 -24.10 8.62 1.56
CA TYR A 72 -24.88 9.55 2.37
C TYR A 72 -25.52 8.81 3.56
N TYR A 73 -25.55 9.43 4.72
CA TYR A 73 -26.14 8.88 5.94
C TYR A 73 -27.21 9.83 6.49
N THR A 74 -28.30 9.28 7.02
CA THR A 74 -29.31 10.09 7.70
C THR A 74 -28.82 10.70 9.00
N ASP A 75 -27.87 10.04 9.66
CA ASP A 75 -27.19 10.46 10.88
C ASP A 75 -25.73 10.82 10.57
N GLU A 76 -25.27 11.96 11.04
CA GLU A 76 -23.93 12.49 10.77
C GLU A 76 -22.81 11.78 11.53
N ASN A 77 -23.14 11.07 12.61
CA ASN A 77 -22.16 10.29 13.37
C ASN A 77 -21.78 9.01 12.61
N ALA A 78 -22.67 8.46 11.78
CA ALA A 78 -22.42 7.21 11.05
C ALA A 78 -21.26 7.31 10.04
N ALA A 79 -21.07 8.47 9.40
CA ALA A 79 -19.98 8.65 8.43
C ALA A 79 -18.58 8.53 9.08
N GLN A 80 -18.49 8.74 10.39
CA GLN A 80 -17.25 8.67 11.17
C GLN A 80 -16.84 7.23 11.50
N PHE A 81 -17.67 6.24 11.19
CA PHE A 81 -17.41 4.83 11.49
C PHE A 81 -17.57 3.91 10.26
N ASP A 82 -17.72 4.48 9.05
CA ASP A 82 -17.83 3.67 7.85
C ASP A 82 -16.48 3.07 7.45
N ARG A 83 -16.38 1.75 7.59
CA ARG A 83 -15.14 1.00 7.31
C ARG A 83 -14.82 0.82 5.82
N GLN A 84 -15.72 1.21 4.92
CA GLN A 84 -15.43 1.24 3.49
C GLN A 84 -14.39 2.32 3.14
N PHE A 85 -14.28 3.36 3.98
CA PHE A 85 -13.36 4.48 3.78
C PHE A 85 -12.26 4.41 4.82
N ARG A 86 -11.00 4.48 4.38
CA ARG A 86 -9.83 4.40 5.27
C ARG A 86 -9.82 5.55 6.27
N THR A 87 -10.33 6.71 5.85
CA THR A 87 -10.32 7.94 6.66
C THR A 87 -11.55 8.10 7.54
N SER A 88 -12.47 7.14 7.52
CA SER A 88 -13.66 7.07 8.38
C SER A 88 -13.49 6.07 9.53
N PHE A 89 -12.26 5.66 9.85
CA PHE A 89 -11.98 4.72 10.94
C PHE A 89 -10.61 5.02 11.58
N GLN A 90 -10.34 4.53 12.79
CA GLN A 90 -9.08 4.68 13.55
C GLN A 90 -8.70 6.10 14.02
N GLY A 91 -9.66 6.92 14.48
CA GLY A 91 -9.36 8.26 14.98
C GLY A 91 -8.89 9.25 13.89
N GLN A 92 -9.07 8.86 12.62
CA GLN A 92 -8.82 9.68 11.44
C GLN A 92 -10.11 10.32 10.91
N SER A 93 -11.23 10.03 11.58
CA SER A 93 -12.56 10.49 11.18
C SER A 93 -12.65 12.01 11.29
N SER A 94 -13.19 12.58 10.22
CA SER A 94 -13.54 13.99 10.12
C SER A 94 -14.64 14.36 11.10
N ALA A 95 -14.90 15.66 11.25
CA ALA A 95 -16.08 16.13 12.00
C ALA A 95 -17.36 15.43 11.52
N PRO A 96 -18.39 15.29 12.38
CA PRO A 96 -19.65 14.68 12.02
C PRO A 96 -20.20 15.27 10.71
N THR A 97 -20.58 14.40 9.78
CA THR A 97 -21.05 14.79 8.46
C THR A 97 -21.96 13.72 7.90
N LYS A 98 -22.93 14.13 7.08
CA LYS A 98 -23.83 13.18 6.41
C LYS A 98 -23.21 12.53 5.18
N PHE A 99 -22.01 12.93 4.77
CA PHE A 99 -21.37 12.45 3.56
C PHE A 99 -20.02 11.81 3.86
N SER A 100 -19.78 10.62 3.32
CA SER A 100 -18.43 10.08 3.22
C SER A 100 -17.59 10.96 2.26
N PRO A 101 -16.25 10.87 2.30
CA PRO A 101 -15.45 11.31 1.16
C PRO A 101 -15.86 10.50 -0.08
N VAL A 102 -15.53 11.02 -1.26
CA VAL A 102 -15.63 10.28 -2.52
C VAL A 102 -14.41 9.35 -2.61
N ALA A 103 -14.63 8.05 -2.56
CA ALA A 103 -13.61 7.06 -2.87
C ALA A 103 -13.45 6.94 -4.39
N ILE A 104 -12.22 7.06 -4.85
CA ILE A 104 -11.81 6.91 -6.23
C ILE A 104 -10.91 5.70 -6.30
N THR A 105 -11.26 4.71 -7.10
CA THR A 105 -10.39 3.54 -7.38
C THR A 105 -10.25 3.38 -8.89
N ALA A 106 -9.03 3.40 -9.40
CA ALA A 106 -8.74 3.06 -10.78
C ALA A 106 -7.85 1.82 -10.84
N ARG A 107 -8.25 0.81 -11.61
CA ARG A 107 -7.43 -0.38 -11.88
C ARG A 107 -7.11 -0.43 -13.36
N ALA A 108 -5.84 -0.48 -13.71
CA ALA A 108 -5.37 -0.45 -15.08
C ALA A 108 -4.57 -1.73 -15.39
N ASN A 109 -4.88 -2.35 -16.52
CA ASN A 109 -4.15 -3.48 -17.10
C ASN A 109 -3.87 -3.19 -18.58
N PRO A 110 -3.05 -2.17 -18.89
CA PRO A 110 -2.84 -1.71 -20.26
C PRO A 110 -2.09 -2.71 -21.15
N THR A 111 -1.36 -3.67 -20.57
CA THR A 111 -0.74 -4.81 -21.26
C THR A 111 -0.78 -6.05 -20.35
N ASN A 112 -0.30 -7.20 -20.83
CA ASN A 112 -0.12 -8.40 -19.98
C ASN A 112 1.16 -8.34 -19.12
N LEU A 113 1.98 -7.30 -19.32
CA LEU A 113 3.26 -7.10 -18.62
C LEU A 113 3.16 -6.01 -17.54
N LEU A 114 2.08 -5.22 -17.53
CA LEU A 114 1.92 -4.06 -16.66
C LEU A 114 0.49 -4.02 -16.11
N SER A 115 0.39 -3.97 -14.79
CA SER A 115 -0.84 -3.66 -14.06
C SER A 115 -0.60 -2.56 -13.05
N GLY A 116 -1.66 -1.91 -12.60
CA GLY A 116 -1.57 -0.94 -11.52
C GLY A 116 -2.93 -0.57 -10.93
N THR A 117 -2.89 -0.13 -9.68
CA THR A 117 -4.06 0.37 -8.95
C THR A 117 -3.78 1.77 -8.45
N PHE A 118 -4.73 2.67 -8.61
CA PHE A 118 -4.75 3.98 -7.99
C PHE A 118 -5.97 4.05 -7.06
N ARG A 119 -5.78 4.62 -5.87
CA ARG A 119 -6.82 4.82 -4.87
C ARG A 119 -6.69 6.21 -4.26
N ALA A 120 -7.80 6.92 -4.12
CA ALA A 120 -7.82 8.21 -3.44
C ALA A 120 -9.14 8.42 -2.72
N GLU A 121 -9.11 9.24 -1.67
CA GLU A 121 -10.31 9.72 -1.00
C GLU A 121 -10.35 11.25 -1.11
N TYR A 122 -11.39 11.77 -1.75
CA TYR A 122 -11.61 13.19 -1.98
C TYR A 122 -12.73 13.72 -1.09
N ASP A 123 -12.43 14.75 -0.31
CA ASP A 123 -13.38 15.40 0.56
C ASP A 123 -14.16 16.48 -0.19
N THR A 124 -15.48 16.34 -0.27
CA THR A 124 -16.35 17.30 -0.98
C THR A 124 -16.69 18.54 -0.18
N GLN A 125 -16.48 18.54 1.15
CA GLN A 125 -16.70 19.70 2.00
C GLN A 125 -15.45 20.60 2.04
N PHE A 126 -14.26 19.98 2.08
CA PHE A 126 -12.97 20.68 2.12
C PHE A 126 -12.31 20.84 0.75
N TRP A 127 -12.89 20.24 -0.30
CA TRP A 127 -12.37 20.30 -1.68
C TRP A 127 -10.91 19.85 -1.81
N ALA A 128 -10.55 18.82 -1.03
CA ALA A 128 -9.18 18.36 -0.90
C ALA A 128 -9.10 16.83 -0.88
N PHE A 129 -8.00 16.29 -1.42
CA PHE A 129 -7.68 14.88 -1.25
C PHE A 129 -7.19 14.62 0.18
N ARG A 130 -7.76 13.63 0.84
CA ARG A 130 -7.35 13.17 2.17
C ARG A 130 -6.17 12.22 2.07
N THR A 131 -6.36 11.10 1.35
CA THR A 131 -5.32 10.11 1.08
C THR A 131 -5.27 9.77 -0.40
N ILE A 132 -4.07 9.49 -0.89
CA ILE A 132 -3.80 9.06 -2.26
C ILE A 132 -2.82 7.90 -2.19
N GLY A 133 -2.98 6.91 -3.04
CA GLY A 133 -2.01 5.85 -3.22
C GLY A 133 -2.07 5.28 -4.63
N ALA A 134 -0.93 4.80 -5.09
CA ALA A 134 -0.80 4.12 -6.36
C ALA A 134 0.16 2.95 -6.23
N ASP A 135 -0.12 1.86 -6.91
CA ASP A 135 0.79 0.74 -7.08
C ASP A 135 0.84 0.34 -8.55
N ALA A 136 1.99 -0.19 -8.96
CA ALA A 136 2.22 -0.73 -10.28
C ALA A 136 3.05 -2.00 -10.18
N ASN A 137 2.72 -2.98 -11.02
CA ASN A 137 3.46 -4.22 -11.17
C ASN A 137 3.86 -4.40 -12.64
N ILE A 138 5.13 -4.69 -12.86
CA ILE A 138 5.74 -4.95 -14.16
C ILE A 138 6.40 -6.31 -14.13
N GLU A 139 6.08 -7.16 -15.10
CA GLU A 139 6.74 -8.46 -15.30
C GLU A 139 7.10 -8.62 -16.77
N ILE A 140 8.39 -8.81 -17.07
CA ILE A 140 8.88 -8.91 -18.45
C ILE A 140 9.72 -10.17 -18.59
N GLY A 141 9.24 -11.11 -19.41
CA GLY A 141 10.00 -12.25 -19.92
C GLY A 141 10.70 -13.10 -18.83
N GLY A 142 10.17 -13.11 -17.61
CA GLY A 142 10.76 -13.77 -16.44
C GLY A 142 12.08 -13.19 -15.94
N TRP A 143 12.69 -12.22 -16.65
CA TRP A 143 13.98 -11.63 -16.29
C TRP A 143 13.84 -10.36 -15.45
N LEU A 144 12.70 -9.67 -15.54
CA LEU A 144 12.34 -8.52 -14.71
C LEU A 144 11.01 -8.76 -14.02
N GLN A 145 11.00 -8.60 -12.70
CA GLN A 145 9.80 -8.42 -11.90
C GLN A 145 9.98 -7.16 -11.08
N GLN A 146 9.07 -6.19 -11.22
CA GLN A 146 9.12 -4.94 -10.49
C GLN A 146 7.75 -4.56 -9.94
N THR A 147 7.69 -4.34 -8.63
CA THR A 147 6.52 -3.84 -7.94
C THR A 147 6.89 -2.53 -7.27
N THR A 148 6.10 -1.47 -7.51
CA THR A 148 6.33 -0.16 -6.89
C THR A 148 5.01 0.35 -6.34
N GLY A 149 5.05 0.83 -5.10
CA GLY A 149 3.90 1.42 -4.41
C GLY A 149 4.26 2.80 -3.88
N TRP A 150 3.30 3.70 -3.91
CA TRP A 150 3.38 5.04 -3.38
C TRP A 150 2.09 5.35 -2.62
N SER A 151 2.22 6.04 -1.49
CA SER A 151 1.07 6.56 -0.77
C SER A 151 1.38 7.88 -0.11
N GLN A 152 0.34 8.70 0.07
CA GLN A 152 0.42 9.96 0.77
C GLN A 152 -0.89 10.25 1.49
N ARG A 153 -0.78 10.71 2.73
CA ARG A 153 -1.80 11.42 3.47
C ARG A 153 -1.52 12.91 3.43
N ARG A 154 -2.48 13.72 2.97
CA ARG A 154 -2.29 15.16 2.77
C ARG A 154 -2.73 15.95 3.99
N PHE A 155 -2.06 17.08 4.20
CA PHE A 155 -2.54 18.11 5.11
C PHE A 155 -3.79 18.77 4.51
N VAL A 156 -4.84 18.89 5.30
CA VAL A 156 -6.08 19.60 4.93
C VAL A 156 -6.47 20.49 6.10
N ASP A 157 -6.43 21.80 5.88
CA ASP A 157 -6.70 22.79 6.92
C ASP A 157 -8.16 22.70 7.41
N GLY A 158 -8.34 22.71 8.73
CA GLY A 158 -9.65 22.59 9.40
C GLY A 158 -10.32 21.21 9.33
N LEU A 159 -9.72 20.23 8.65
CA LEU A 159 -10.22 18.86 8.60
C LEU A 159 -9.58 18.03 9.73
N SER A 160 -10.34 17.79 10.80
CA SER A 160 -9.89 17.00 11.96
C SER A 160 -9.20 15.70 11.52
N GLY A 161 -7.98 15.51 12.04
CA GLY A 161 -7.13 14.36 11.76
C GLY A 161 -6.23 14.55 10.53
N PHE A 162 -6.54 15.48 9.63
CA PHE A 162 -5.72 15.87 8.47
C PHE A 162 -5.09 17.26 8.64
N ASP A 163 -5.47 17.99 9.68
CA ASP A 163 -4.98 19.30 10.10
C ASP A 163 -3.82 19.24 11.11
N VAL A 164 -3.31 18.04 11.40
CA VAL A 164 -2.15 17.80 12.26
C VAL A 164 -0.97 17.29 11.43
N ARG A 165 0.11 18.07 11.36
CA ARG A 165 1.28 17.75 10.53
C ARG A 165 1.97 16.44 10.93
N ASP A 166 1.94 16.08 12.21
CA ASP A 166 2.54 14.86 12.72
C ASP A 166 1.76 13.59 12.33
N ASN A 167 0.50 13.73 11.88
CA ASN A 167 -0.33 12.61 11.43
C ASN A 167 -0.17 12.29 9.94
N LEU A 168 0.64 13.07 9.22
CA LEU A 168 0.84 12.90 7.78
C LEU A 168 1.80 11.75 7.50
N ASP A 169 1.61 11.12 6.35
CA ASP A 169 2.49 10.10 5.83
C ASP A 169 2.75 10.31 4.35
N HIS A 170 3.93 9.89 3.89
CA HIS A 170 4.28 9.88 2.47
C HIS A 170 5.35 8.81 2.27
N TYR A 171 4.97 7.71 1.63
CA TYR A 171 5.84 6.55 1.48
C TYR A 171 6.01 6.17 0.02
N LEU A 172 7.18 5.63 -0.29
CA LEU A 172 7.49 4.95 -1.54
C LEU A 172 8.11 3.60 -1.20
N ASN A 173 7.53 2.52 -1.71
CA ASN A 173 8.09 1.19 -1.61
C ASN A 173 8.39 0.66 -3.01
N SER A 174 9.47 -0.09 -3.15
CA SER A 174 9.83 -0.73 -4.40
C SER A 174 10.47 -2.08 -4.16
N PHE A 175 10.19 -3.01 -5.05
CA PHE A 175 10.82 -4.30 -5.15
C PHE A 175 11.15 -4.53 -6.62
N THR A 176 12.40 -4.81 -6.93
CA THR A 176 12.89 -5.12 -8.26
C THR A 176 13.70 -6.40 -8.17
N ASN A 177 13.32 -7.40 -8.95
CA ASN A 177 14.08 -8.62 -9.15
C ASN A 177 14.51 -8.69 -10.62
N LEU A 178 15.81 -8.88 -10.82
CA LEU A 178 16.44 -8.97 -12.13
C LEU A 178 17.24 -10.26 -12.20
N LYS A 179 17.07 -11.04 -13.27
CA LYS A 179 17.86 -12.26 -13.48
C LYS A 179 18.14 -12.53 -14.96
N THR A 180 19.23 -13.23 -15.24
CA THR A 180 19.51 -13.75 -16.58
C THR A 180 18.52 -14.86 -16.93
N ALA A 181 18.34 -15.13 -18.23
CA ALA A 181 17.39 -16.14 -18.70
C ALA A 181 17.72 -17.57 -18.21
N ASP A 182 19.00 -17.83 -17.94
CA ASP A 182 19.52 -19.08 -17.38
C ASP A 182 19.62 -19.07 -15.85
N ASP A 183 19.16 -18.00 -15.18
CA ASP A 183 19.21 -17.79 -13.73
C ASP A 183 20.62 -17.90 -13.10
N ARG A 184 21.65 -17.73 -13.94
CA ARG A 184 23.05 -17.76 -13.55
C ARG A 184 23.46 -16.53 -12.76
N ILE A 185 22.93 -15.36 -13.11
CA ILE A 185 23.18 -14.11 -12.41
C ILE A 185 21.84 -13.45 -12.14
N GLY A 186 21.66 -12.96 -10.92
CA GLY A 186 20.53 -12.11 -10.62
C GLY A 186 20.71 -11.32 -9.36
N GLY A 187 19.69 -10.54 -9.04
CA GLY A 187 19.68 -9.69 -7.88
C GLY A 187 18.31 -9.14 -7.57
N VAL A 188 18.15 -8.78 -6.31
CA VAL A 188 16.93 -8.16 -5.79
C VAL A 188 17.32 -6.83 -5.18
N TYR A 189 16.62 -5.77 -5.55
CA TYR A 189 16.66 -4.50 -4.83
C TYR A 189 15.28 -4.19 -4.29
N GLN A 190 15.19 -4.01 -2.97
CA GLN A 190 13.95 -3.71 -2.28
C GLN A 190 14.17 -2.55 -1.31
N PHE A 191 13.22 -1.64 -1.23
CA PHE A 191 13.24 -0.60 -0.21
C PHE A 191 11.84 -0.14 0.19
N ASN A 192 11.76 0.42 1.40
CA ASN A 192 10.66 1.23 1.90
C ASN A 192 11.26 2.59 2.31
N TYR A 193 10.76 3.67 1.72
CA TYR A 193 11.29 5.01 1.86
C TYR A 193 10.22 5.96 2.39
N ASP A 194 10.53 6.63 3.49
CA ASP A 194 9.76 7.71 4.07
C ASP A 194 10.15 9.01 3.37
N ILE A 195 9.25 9.51 2.51
CA ILE A 195 9.46 10.72 1.73
C ILE A 195 9.37 11.97 2.62
N LEU A 196 8.50 11.97 3.65
CA LEU A 196 8.40 13.11 4.57
C LEU A 196 9.66 13.24 5.42
N GLY A 197 10.12 12.11 5.97
CA GLY A 197 11.32 12.05 6.81
C GLY A 197 12.64 12.00 6.05
N GLY A 198 12.61 11.86 4.72
CA GLY A 198 13.80 11.81 3.87
C GLY A 198 14.74 10.63 4.15
N ARG A 199 14.19 9.45 4.48
CA ARG A 199 14.98 8.31 4.97
C ARG A 199 14.44 6.95 4.52
N TYR A 200 15.34 5.99 4.34
CA TYR A 200 14.97 4.59 4.16
C TYR A 200 14.53 4.00 5.50
N LEU A 201 13.31 3.47 5.56
CA LEU A 201 12.82 2.66 6.68
C LEU A 201 13.42 1.26 6.63
N GLN A 202 13.52 0.71 5.42
CA GLN A 202 14.13 -0.57 5.16
C GLN A 202 14.75 -0.54 3.76
N GLN A 203 15.91 -1.16 3.60
CA GLN A 203 16.58 -1.33 2.31
C GLN A 203 17.23 -2.70 2.28
N ARG A 204 17.08 -3.44 1.19
CA ARG A 204 17.66 -4.76 0.98
C ARG A 204 18.18 -4.88 -0.45
N ILE A 205 19.42 -5.30 -0.59
CA ILE A 205 20.10 -5.53 -1.84
C ILE A 205 20.64 -6.95 -1.81
N VAL A 206 20.27 -7.78 -2.78
CA VAL A 206 20.77 -9.14 -2.95
C VAL A 206 21.40 -9.25 -4.33
N TRP A 207 22.55 -9.89 -4.41
CA TRP A 207 23.19 -10.29 -5.65
C TRP A 207 23.56 -11.75 -5.55
N TYR A 208 23.35 -12.51 -6.61
CA TYR A 208 23.76 -13.91 -6.64
C TYR A 208 24.38 -14.30 -7.97
N TYR A 209 25.24 -15.31 -7.88
CA TYR A 209 25.83 -16.00 -9.00
C TYR A 209 25.70 -17.51 -8.77
N ASN A 210 24.99 -18.19 -9.67
CA ASN A 210 24.78 -19.63 -9.67
C ASN A 210 25.62 -20.27 -10.78
N ALA A 211 26.42 -21.27 -10.44
CA ALA A 211 27.05 -22.19 -11.36
C ALA A 211 26.37 -23.57 -11.29
N GLN A 212 26.81 -24.51 -12.13
CA GLN A 212 26.18 -25.85 -12.22
C GLN A 212 26.26 -26.66 -10.92
N CYS A 213 27.29 -26.45 -10.09
CA CYS A 213 27.53 -27.21 -8.87
C CYS A 213 27.47 -26.38 -7.57
N CYS A 214 27.52 -25.05 -7.69
CA CYS A 214 27.57 -24.16 -6.53
C CYS A 214 26.96 -22.79 -6.84
N GLY A 215 26.54 -22.05 -5.82
CA GLY A 215 26.08 -20.68 -5.93
C GLY A 215 26.64 -19.83 -4.80
N VAL A 216 26.79 -18.54 -5.04
CA VAL A 216 27.20 -17.54 -4.05
C VAL A 216 26.19 -16.41 -4.07
N ALA A 217 25.73 -15.97 -2.91
CA ALA A 217 24.91 -14.77 -2.80
C ALA A 217 25.43 -13.83 -1.73
N PHE A 218 25.38 -12.53 -2.05
CA PHE A 218 25.67 -11.44 -1.15
C PHE A 218 24.38 -10.68 -0.88
N GLU A 219 24.09 -10.41 0.38
CA GLU A 219 22.96 -9.59 0.81
C GLU A 219 23.44 -8.48 1.73
N TYR A 220 23.03 -7.26 1.41
CA TYR A 220 23.03 -6.13 2.32
C TYR A 220 21.58 -5.82 2.73
N GLN A 221 21.34 -5.65 4.01
CA GLN A 221 20.05 -5.20 4.53
C GLN A 221 20.24 -4.14 5.59
N SER A 222 19.36 -3.13 5.60
CA SER A 222 19.31 -2.12 6.63
C SER A 222 17.87 -1.84 7.07
N TYR A 223 17.73 -1.55 8.36
CA TYR A 223 16.50 -1.17 9.01
C TYR A 223 16.74 0.12 9.79
N ASN A 224 15.93 1.14 9.54
CA ASN A 224 15.91 2.33 10.37
C ASN A 224 14.92 2.11 11.53
N LEU A 225 15.44 2.26 12.75
CA LEU A 225 14.74 2.01 14.01
C LEU A 225 14.48 3.31 14.79
N GLU A 226 14.82 4.48 14.25
CA GLU A 226 14.60 5.79 14.90
C GLU A 226 13.13 6.02 15.25
N GLY A 227 12.19 5.47 14.47
CA GLY A 227 10.75 5.54 14.74
C GLY A 227 10.27 4.73 15.96
N LEU A 228 11.11 3.89 16.56
CA LEU A 228 10.76 3.06 17.72
C LEU A 228 11.08 3.75 19.08
N GLY A 229 11.62 4.96 19.04
CA GLY A 229 11.89 5.80 20.22
C GLY A 229 12.87 5.18 21.21
N ALA A 230 12.73 5.51 22.49
CA ALA A 230 13.65 5.08 23.57
C ALA A 230 13.72 3.55 23.78
N ARG A 231 12.88 2.76 23.07
CA ARG A 231 12.90 1.29 23.13
C ARG A 231 14.07 0.67 22.37
N VAL A 232 14.77 1.45 21.54
CA VAL A 232 15.89 0.96 20.74
C VAL A 232 17.14 1.82 20.97
N ARG A 233 18.26 1.16 21.27
CA ARG A 233 19.54 1.81 21.58
C ARG A 233 20.37 2.16 20.33
N VAL A 234 20.01 1.59 19.17
CA VAL A 234 20.69 1.80 17.89
C VAL A 234 19.70 2.36 16.87
N PRO A 235 19.96 3.54 16.27
CA PRO A 235 19.04 4.17 15.32
C PRO A 235 18.94 3.41 14.00
N GLN A 236 19.97 2.66 13.60
CA GLN A 236 20.00 1.89 12.36
C GLN A 236 20.69 0.54 12.56
N ASP A 237 20.06 -0.54 12.11
CA ASP A 237 20.65 -1.87 12.02
C ASP A 237 21.05 -2.14 10.57
N ARG A 238 22.32 -2.49 10.34
CA ARG A 238 22.86 -2.82 9.02
C ARG A 238 23.52 -4.19 9.10
N ARG A 239 23.18 -5.09 8.17
CA ARG A 239 23.67 -6.46 8.16
C ARG A 239 24.17 -6.82 6.77
N PHE A 240 25.26 -7.59 6.77
CA PHE A 240 25.85 -8.18 5.57
C PHE A 240 25.80 -9.68 5.72
N ASN A 241 25.21 -10.36 4.73
CA ASN A 241 25.14 -11.81 4.68
C ASN A 241 25.84 -12.30 3.41
N LEU A 242 26.67 -13.33 3.56
CA LEU A 242 27.26 -14.09 2.48
C LEU A 242 26.79 -15.53 2.60
N SER A 243 26.24 -16.09 1.53
CA SER A 243 25.79 -17.47 1.48
C SER A 243 26.42 -18.23 0.32
N PHE A 244 26.67 -19.51 0.56
CA PHE A 244 27.18 -20.46 -0.43
C PHE A 244 26.22 -21.63 -0.52
N THR A 245 25.78 -21.95 -1.73
CA THR A 245 24.91 -23.10 -2.01
C THR A 245 25.72 -24.16 -2.74
N LEU A 246 25.61 -25.41 -2.35
CA LEU A 246 26.15 -26.55 -3.11
C LEU A 246 25.00 -27.44 -3.58
N ALA A 247 25.02 -27.80 -4.86
CA ALA A 247 24.01 -28.67 -5.45
C ALA A 247 23.95 -30.00 -4.68
N GLY A 248 22.77 -30.36 -4.18
CA GLY A 248 22.53 -31.62 -3.45
C GLY A 248 23.00 -31.65 -1.98
N LEU A 249 23.67 -30.60 -1.48
CA LEU A 249 24.16 -30.52 -0.09
C LEU A 249 23.49 -29.41 0.74
N GLY A 250 22.78 -28.49 0.08
CA GLY A 250 22.06 -27.39 0.72
C GLY A 250 22.80 -26.06 0.66
N THR A 251 22.24 -25.05 1.34
CA THR A 251 22.80 -23.70 1.44
C THR A 251 23.36 -23.48 2.83
N PHE A 252 24.61 -23.02 2.89
CA PHE A 252 25.25 -22.58 4.13
C PHE A 252 25.28 -21.05 4.13
N SER A 253 24.74 -20.44 5.18
CA SER A 253 24.68 -18.99 5.37
C SER A 253 25.32 -18.62 6.71
N ASN A 254 25.90 -17.42 6.82
CA ASN A 254 26.45 -16.84 8.05
C ASN A 254 27.73 -17.48 8.64
N MET A 255 28.80 -17.53 7.85
CA MET A 255 30.16 -17.80 8.40
C MET A 255 30.72 -16.66 9.27
N LEU A 256 30.02 -15.52 9.37
CA LEU A 256 30.52 -14.28 9.98
C LEU A 256 29.59 -13.69 11.06
N GLY A 257 28.43 -14.30 11.32
CA GLY A 257 27.41 -13.68 12.17
C GLY A 257 26.81 -12.42 11.53
N ALA A 258 25.63 -12.00 11.98
CA ALA A 258 25.07 -10.72 11.59
C ALA A 258 25.98 -9.60 12.12
N PHE A 259 26.96 -9.16 11.34
CA PHE A 259 27.79 -8.01 11.70
C PHE A 259 26.96 -6.73 11.58
N GLY A 260 26.34 -6.37 12.69
CA GLY A 260 25.67 -5.10 12.96
C GLY A 260 26.03 -4.63 14.38
N VAL A 261 27.33 -4.47 14.65
CA VAL A 261 27.80 -3.85 15.90
C VAL A 261 27.64 -2.35 15.76
N GLY A 262 26.68 -1.78 16.50
CA GLY A 262 26.54 -0.33 16.64
C GLY A 262 27.83 0.26 17.21
N THR A 263 28.59 0.97 16.37
CA THR A 263 29.64 1.88 16.84
C THR A 263 28.97 3.12 17.41
N GLY A 264 28.62 3.04 18.68
CA GLY A 264 28.06 4.13 19.48
C GLY A 264 28.67 4.16 20.88
N ALA A 265 29.98 4.01 20.99
CA ALA A 265 30.71 4.40 22.20
C ALA A 265 31.02 5.91 22.08
N GLY A 266 30.04 6.74 22.43
CA GLY A 266 30.29 8.13 22.75
C GLY A 266 30.94 8.19 24.14
N GLU A 267 32.20 8.60 24.18
CA GLU A 267 32.89 8.93 25.42
C GLU A 267 32.11 9.98 26.22
N LEU A 268 32.01 9.74 27.51
CA LEU A 268 31.66 10.74 28.52
C LEU A 268 32.78 11.79 28.56
N ARG A 269 32.47 13.03 28.18
CA ARG A 269 32.89 14.26 28.88
C ARG A 269 31.84 15.35 28.71
#